data_AF-A0A660T420-F1
#
_entry.id   AF-A0A660T420-F1
#
_cell.length_a   1.000
_cell.length_b   1.000
_cell.length_c   1.000
_cell.angle_alpha   90.00
_cell.angle_beta   90.00
_cell.angle_gamma   90.00
#
_symmetry.space_group_name_H-M   'P 1'
#
loop_
_entity.id
_entity.type
_entity.pdbx_description
1 polymer ?
#
loop_
_entity_poly.entity_id
_entity_poly.type
_entity_poly.pdbx_seq_one_letter_code
_entity_poly.pdbx_strand_id
1 'polypeptide(L)'
;MVQKVLATAAQERKYLREGKVWILRGPGGELQIKGGLVYRDVVVSVIGFDPVNGSVLPAEYRPVVYQESTSLKNIKRQFSTIVNNLKILAGAWYRAPEGYWVVPLTYKNEVVASLKIYCDGIHVIPDYEATQEMAYYGS
;
A
#
# COMPACT_ATOMS: atom_id res chain seq x y z
N MET A 1 6.85 -16.71 -16.93
CA MET A 1 7.29 -15.53 -16.17
C MET A 1 6.24 -15.05 -15.17
N VAL A 2 5.07 -14.60 -15.63
CA VAL A 2 3.97 -14.09 -14.75
C VAL A 2 3.57 -15.06 -13.64
N GLN A 3 3.49 -16.36 -13.91
CA GLN A 3 3.15 -17.37 -12.89
C GLN A 3 4.16 -17.41 -11.72
N LYS A 4 5.45 -17.21 -12.02
CA LYS A 4 6.51 -17.15 -11.00
C LYS A 4 6.33 -15.92 -10.10
N VAL A 5 6.05 -14.76 -10.72
CA VAL A 5 5.78 -13.49 -10.02
C VAL A 5 4.57 -13.64 -9.09
N LEU A 6 3.48 -14.23 -9.57
CA LEU A 6 2.27 -14.45 -8.76
C LEU A 6 2.52 -15.43 -7.60
N ALA A 7 3.31 -16.49 -7.83
CA ALA A 7 3.69 -17.44 -6.79
C ALA A 7 4.53 -16.75 -5.69
N THR A 8 5.51 -15.94 -6.08
CA THR A 8 6.29 -15.11 -5.15
C THR A 8 5.37 -14.17 -4.37
N ALA A 9 4.50 -13.42 -5.04
CA ALA A 9 3.57 -12.51 -4.38
C ALA A 9 2.67 -13.24 -3.35
N ALA A 10 2.15 -14.41 -3.71
CA ALA A 10 1.31 -15.22 -2.82
C ALA A 10 2.08 -15.79 -1.62
N GLN A 11 3.33 -16.18 -1.81
CA GLN A 11 4.21 -16.62 -0.73
C GLN A 11 4.53 -15.47 0.23
N GLU A 12 4.98 -14.34 -0.32
CA GLU A 12 5.44 -13.19 0.47
C GLU A 12 4.29 -12.46 1.16
N ARG A 13 3.07 -12.54 0.61
CA ARG A 13 1.86 -11.97 1.19
C ARG A 13 1.67 -12.34 2.67
N LYS A 14 2.06 -13.55 3.09
CA LYS A 14 1.94 -14.05 4.46
C LYS A 14 2.84 -13.30 5.46
N TYR A 15 3.89 -12.67 4.97
CA TYR A 15 4.85 -11.91 5.78
C TYR A 15 4.59 -10.40 5.75
N LEU A 16 3.62 -9.94 4.96
CA LEU A 16 3.21 -8.53 4.95
C LEU A 16 2.50 -8.18 6.25
N ARG A 17 2.91 -7.06 6.84
CA ARG A 17 2.40 -6.55 8.10
C ARG A 17 1.96 -5.09 7.95
N GLU A 18 1.09 -4.66 8.85
CA GLU A 18 0.80 -3.25 9.00
C GLU A 18 2.02 -2.51 9.54
N GLY A 19 2.40 -1.43 8.87
CA GLY A 19 3.32 -0.42 9.36
C GLY A 19 2.57 0.68 10.09
N LYS A 20 3.20 1.85 10.17
CA LYS A 20 2.58 3.03 10.77
C LYS A 20 1.57 3.67 9.82
N VAL A 21 0.70 4.49 10.39
CA VAL A 21 -0.22 5.37 9.65
C VAL A 21 0.26 6.81 9.81
N TRP A 22 0.27 7.56 8.72
CA TRP A 22 0.66 8.96 8.71
C TRP A 22 -0.28 9.83 7.88
N ILE A 23 -0.21 11.13 8.15
CA ILE A 23 -0.90 12.16 7.40
C ILE A 23 0.16 12.97 6.66
N LEU A 24 -0.10 13.21 5.37
CA LEU A 24 0.70 14.09 4.53
C LEU A 24 -0.18 15.19 3.96
N ARG A 25 0.35 16.40 3.86
CA ARG A 25 -0.28 17.50 3.12
C ARG A 25 0.37 17.57 1.74
N GLY A 26 -0.44 17.44 0.70
CA GLY A 26 0.01 17.63 -0.67
C GLY A 26 0.21 19.11 -1.01
N PRO A 27 0.72 19.41 -2.22
CA PRO A 27 1.14 20.76 -2.60
C PRO A 27 0.01 21.80 -2.56
N GLY A 28 -1.23 21.39 -2.83
CA GLY A 28 -2.40 22.26 -2.76
C GLY A 28 -2.98 22.39 -1.35
N GLY A 29 -2.37 21.75 -0.35
CA GLY A 29 -2.86 21.68 1.02
C GLY A 29 -3.85 20.53 1.27
N GLU A 30 -4.10 19.69 0.26
CA GLU A 30 -4.95 18.50 0.39
C GLU A 30 -4.33 17.46 1.33
N LEU A 31 -5.18 16.78 2.09
CA LEU A 31 -4.78 15.77 3.06
C LEU A 31 -4.74 14.39 2.42
N GLN A 32 -3.69 13.64 2.74
CA GLN A 32 -3.55 12.24 2.40
C GLN A 32 -3.29 11.46 3.68
N ILE A 33 -4.15 10.51 3.99
CA ILE A 33 -3.88 9.54 5.07
C ILE A 33 -3.36 8.26 4.42
N LYS A 34 -2.18 7.81 4.86
CA LYS A 34 -1.45 6.69 4.28
C LYS A 34 -1.13 5.66 5.37
N GLY A 35 -1.24 4.38 5.04
CA GLY A 35 -0.77 3.26 5.87
C GLY A 35 0.27 2.46 5.11
N GLY A 36 1.43 2.22 5.74
CA GLY A 36 2.54 1.50 5.12
C GLY A 36 2.35 0.00 5.22
N LEU A 37 2.40 -0.71 4.09
CA LEU A 37 2.45 -2.16 4.06
C LEU A 37 3.92 -2.59 4.14
N VAL A 38 4.29 -3.29 5.20
CA VAL A 38 5.69 -3.56 5.56
C VAL A 38 6.06 -5.02 5.27
N TYR A 39 7.25 -5.20 4.72
CA TYR A 39 7.92 -6.49 4.55
C TYR A 39 9.37 -6.34 5.01
N ARG A 40 9.85 -7.18 5.95
CA ARG A 40 11.21 -7.10 6.51
C ARG A 40 11.60 -5.68 6.94
N ASP A 41 10.71 -5.03 7.70
CA ASP A 41 10.88 -3.68 8.27
C ASP A 41 10.99 -2.52 7.27
N VAL A 42 10.77 -2.77 5.97
CA VAL A 42 10.68 -1.73 4.93
C VAL A 42 9.28 -1.66 4.34
N VAL A 43 8.85 -0.47 3.94
CA VAL A 43 7.56 -0.30 3.24
C VAL A 43 7.71 -0.86 1.84
N VAL A 44 6.77 -1.69 1.40
CA VAL A 44 6.73 -2.25 0.03
C VAL A 44 5.50 -1.79 -0.75
N SER A 45 4.51 -1.24 -0.07
CA SER A 45 3.33 -0.63 -0.68
C SER A 45 2.65 0.31 0.30
N VAL A 46 1.75 1.16 -0.21
CA VAL A 46 0.97 2.10 0.61
C VAL A 46 -0.51 1.87 0.36
N ILE A 47 -1.29 1.83 1.44
CA ILE A 47 -2.74 1.85 1.40
C ILE A 47 -3.21 3.27 1.72
N GLY A 48 -4.04 3.84 0.85
CA GLY A 48 -4.66 5.15 1.08
C GLY A 48 -5.94 5.03 1.91
N PHE A 49 -6.21 6.05 2.72
CA PHE A 49 -7.44 6.19 3.48
C PHE A 49 -8.10 7.54 3.22
N ASP A 50 -9.42 7.53 3.18
CA ASP A 50 -10.25 8.71 3.02
C ASP A 50 -10.15 9.59 4.29
N PRO A 51 -9.71 10.86 4.19
CA PRO A 51 -9.58 11.74 5.35
C PRO A 51 -10.90 12.12 6.03
N VAL A 52 -12.03 11.96 5.34
CA VAL A 52 -13.37 12.31 5.83
C VAL A 52 -13.95 11.15 6.64
N ASN A 53 -13.98 9.95 6.06
CA ASN A 53 -14.70 8.81 6.65
C ASN A 53 -13.77 7.66 7.12
N GLY A 54 -12.47 7.70 6.80
CA GLY A 54 -11.49 6.68 7.16
C GLY A 54 -11.57 5.38 6.37
N SER A 55 -12.39 5.30 5.31
CA SER A 55 -12.46 4.12 4.45
C SER A 55 -11.16 3.93 3.69
N VAL A 56 -10.87 2.69 3.32
CA VAL A 56 -9.79 2.42 2.37
C VAL A 56 -10.12 3.04 1.01
N LEU A 57 -9.11 3.58 0.34
CA LEU A 57 -9.24 4.13 -1.00
C LEU A 57 -8.73 3.12 -2.04
N PRO A 58 -9.27 3.16 -3.27
CA PRO A 58 -8.66 2.48 -4.40
C PRO A 58 -7.20 2.91 -4.57
N ALA A 59 -6.37 2.00 -5.07
CA ALA A 59 -4.97 2.27 -5.36
C ALA A 59 -4.85 3.49 -6.29
N GLU A 60 -3.85 4.33 -6.03
CA GLU A 60 -3.56 5.54 -6.81
C GLU A 60 -4.64 6.64 -6.77
N TYR A 61 -5.81 6.38 -6.19
CA TYR A 61 -6.83 7.42 -5.98
C TYR A 61 -6.38 8.42 -4.92
N ARG A 62 -6.59 9.71 -5.22
CA ARG A 62 -6.17 10.85 -4.40
C ARG A 62 -7.36 11.82 -4.27
N PRO A 63 -8.12 11.78 -3.16
CA PRO A 63 -9.22 12.72 -2.96
C PRO A 63 -8.67 14.11 -2.65
N VAL A 64 -9.38 15.15 -3.10
CA VAL A 64 -9.07 16.55 -2.78
C VAL A 64 -9.87 16.96 -1.55
N VAL A 65 -9.26 16.82 -0.37
CA VAL A 65 -9.90 17.10 0.93
C VAL A 65 -8.94 17.93 1.78
N TYR A 66 -9.42 19.00 2.42
CA TYR A 66 -8.55 19.93 3.17
C TYR A 66 -8.65 19.80 4.70
N GLN A 67 -9.65 19.08 5.19
CA GLN A 67 -9.92 18.88 6.61
C GLN A 67 -10.20 17.41 6.89
N GLU A 68 -9.61 16.88 7.96
CA GLU A 68 -9.93 15.55 8.46
C GLU A 68 -11.17 15.62 9.33
N SER A 69 -12.07 14.63 9.19
CA SER A 69 -13.17 14.41 10.13
C SER A 69 -13.13 13.02 10.77
N THR A 70 -12.13 12.22 10.45
CA THR A 70 -11.96 10.86 10.96
C THR A 70 -10.86 10.78 12.01
N SER A 71 -10.98 9.81 12.91
CA SER A 71 -9.96 9.56 13.93
C SER A 71 -8.88 8.62 13.39
N LEU A 72 -7.62 9.05 13.43
CA LEU A 72 -6.45 8.19 13.15
C LEU A 72 -6.45 6.89 13.95
N LYS A 73 -6.96 6.91 15.19
CA LYS A 73 -7.07 5.69 16.02
C LYS A 73 -7.99 4.65 15.40
N ASN A 74 -9.11 5.10 14.80
CA ASN A 74 -10.03 4.21 14.11
C ASN A 74 -9.39 3.63 12.84
N ILE A 75 -8.67 4.46 12.07
CA ILE A 75 -7.94 4.02 10.89
C ILE A 75 -6.90 2.95 11.27
N LYS A 76 -6.07 3.19 12.29
CA LYS A 76 -5.07 2.22 12.76
C LYS A 76 -5.69 0.88 13.13
N ARG A 77 -6.83 0.88 13.84
CA ARG A 77 -7.55 -0.35 14.20
C ARG A 77 -8.06 -1.10 12.96
N GLN A 78 -8.63 -0.38 11.99
CA GLN A 78 -9.11 -0.97 10.74
C GLN A 78 -7.97 -1.45 9.85
N PHE A 79 -6.82 -0.77 9.88
CA PHE A 79 -5.67 -1.05 9.03
C PHE A 79 -5.14 -2.47 9.25
N SER A 80 -4.97 -2.90 10.50
CA SER A 80 -4.58 -4.28 10.81
C SER A 80 -5.58 -5.31 10.25
N THR A 81 -6.89 -5.02 10.33
CA THR A 81 -7.93 -5.89 9.74
C THR A 81 -7.82 -5.94 8.21
N ILE A 82 -7.60 -4.79 7.57
CA ILE A 82 -7.43 -4.70 6.11
C ILE A 82 -6.21 -5.51 5.69
N VAL A 83 -5.06 -5.28 6.32
CA VAL A 83 -3.80 -5.97 6.01
C VAL A 83 -3.95 -7.48 6.18
N ASN A 84 -4.67 -7.97 7.19
CA ASN A 84 -4.91 -9.40 7.36
C ASN A 84 -5.82 -10.00 6.26
N ASN A 85 -6.67 -9.19 5.64
CA ASN A 85 -7.64 -9.63 4.63
C ASN A 85 -7.26 -9.29 3.18
N LEU A 86 -6.08 -8.70 2.94
CA LEU A 86 -5.61 -8.44 1.57
C LEU A 86 -5.44 -9.76 0.80
N LYS A 87 -5.87 -9.77 -0.46
CA LYS A 87 -5.73 -10.89 -1.39
C LYS A 87 -4.85 -10.47 -2.57
N ILE A 88 -4.12 -11.42 -3.14
CA ILE A 88 -3.46 -11.24 -4.43
C ILE A 88 -4.53 -11.36 -5.53
N LEU A 89 -4.64 -10.39 -6.42
CA LEU A 89 -5.42 -10.56 -7.66
C LEU A 89 -4.58 -11.37 -8.65
N ALA A 90 -5.20 -12.33 -9.33
CA ALA A 90 -4.55 -13.17 -10.32
C ALA A 90 -4.28 -12.39 -11.63
N GLY A 91 -3.34 -11.44 -11.57
CA GLY A 91 -2.92 -10.61 -12.68
C GLY A 91 -1.63 -9.89 -12.34
N ALA A 92 -0.77 -9.70 -13.33
CA ALA A 92 0.42 -8.86 -13.20
C ALA A 92 0.72 -8.20 -14.53
N TRP A 93 1.22 -6.96 -14.50
CA TRP A 93 1.74 -6.27 -15.67
C TRP A 93 3.16 -5.82 -15.43
N TYR A 94 3.91 -5.71 -16.51
CA TYR A 94 5.30 -5.26 -16.48
C TYR A 94 5.36 -3.74 -16.66
N ARG A 95 6.23 -3.07 -15.89
CA ARG A 95 6.47 -1.63 -15.97
C ARG A 95 7.91 -1.37 -16.43
N ALA A 96 8.02 -0.69 -17.56
CA ALA A 96 9.26 -0.23 -18.16
C ALA A 96 9.30 1.31 -18.14
N PRO A 97 10.48 1.94 -18.04
CA PRO A 97 11.83 1.35 -18.09
C PRO A 97 12.34 0.78 -16.75
N GLU A 98 11.61 0.95 -15.65
CA GLU A 98 12.09 0.64 -14.30
C GLU A 98 12.30 -0.86 -14.04
N GLY A 99 11.69 -1.72 -14.85
CA GLY A 99 12.03 -3.14 -14.93
C GLY A 99 11.44 -3.99 -13.82
N TYR A 100 10.16 -3.83 -13.52
CA TYR A 100 9.47 -4.60 -12.49
C TYR A 100 8.05 -5.02 -12.88
N TRP A 101 7.56 -6.05 -12.22
CA TRP A 101 6.19 -6.52 -12.28
C TRP A 101 5.35 -5.88 -11.19
N VAL A 102 4.15 -5.45 -11.53
CA VAL A 102 3.15 -4.96 -10.59
C VAL A 102 2.12 -6.05 -10.34
N VAL A 103 1.91 -6.40 -9.08
CA VAL A 103 0.91 -7.38 -8.65
C VAL A 103 -0.13 -6.69 -7.78
N PRO A 104 -1.41 -6.63 -8.18
CA PRO A 104 -2.44 -5.95 -7.41
C PRO A 104 -2.78 -6.67 -6.12
N LEU A 105 -2.98 -5.88 -5.06
CA LEU A 105 -3.52 -6.30 -3.78
C LEU A 105 -4.96 -5.82 -3.69
N THR A 106 -5.88 -6.74 -3.39
CA THR A 106 -7.30 -6.44 -3.28
C THR A 106 -7.81 -6.58 -1.86
N TYR A 107 -8.78 -5.73 -1.52
CA TYR A 107 -9.59 -5.83 -0.31
C TYR A 107 -11.03 -5.50 -0.67
N LYS A 108 -11.99 -6.32 -0.23
CA LYS A 108 -13.43 -6.17 -0.58
C LYS A 108 -13.69 -5.98 -2.09
N ASN A 109 -12.95 -6.72 -2.93
CA ASN A 109 -13.03 -6.68 -4.40
C ASN A 109 -12.51 -5.39 -5.08
N GLU A 110 -11.84 -4.51 -4.35
CA GLU A 110 -11.17 -3.33 -4.90
C GLU A 110 -9.66 -3.48 -4.83
N VAL A 111 -8.94 -2.99 -5.83
CA VAL A 111 -7.48 -2.88 -5.78
C VAL A 111 -7.13 -1.69 -4.90
N VAL A 112 -6.47 -1.92 -3.77
CA VAL A 112 -6.16 -0.90 -2.75
C VAL A 112 -4.67 -0.62 -2.61
N ALA A 113 -3.84 -1.52 -3.14
CA ALA A 113 -2.39 -1.43 -3.14
C ALA A 113 -1.81 -2.34 -4.24
N SER A 114 -0.50 -2.29 -4.44
CA SER A 114 0.20 -3.20 -5.34
C SER A 114 1.60 -3.55 -4.83
N LEU A 115 2.04 -4.77 -5.08
CA LEU A 115 3.43 -5.19 -4.85
C LEU A 115 4.24 -4.98 -6.12
N LYS A 116 5.44 -4.46 -5.97
CA LYS A 116 6.44 -4.40 -7.03
C LYS A 116 7.38 -5.58 -6.86
N ILE A 117 7.55 -6.39 -7.90
CA ILE A 117 8.47 -7.55 -7.92
C ILE A 117 9.47 -7.34 -9.04
N TYR A 118 10.76 -7.48 -8.75
CA TYR A 118 11.84 -7.27 -9.72
C TYR A 118 11.73 -8.18 -10.95
N CYS A 119 12.42 -7.83 -12.03
CA CYS A 119 12.34 -8.54 -13.31
C CYS A 119 12.76 -10.02 -13.24
N ASP A 120 13.39 -10.48 -12.15
CA ASP A 120 13.68 -11.89 -11.90
C ASP A 120 12.49 -12.71 -11.35
N GLY A 121 11.42 -12.02 -10.95
CA GLY A 121 10.19 -12.59 -10.41
C GLY A 121 10.28 -13.11 -8.98
N ILE A 122 11.33 -12.78 -8.21
CA ILE A 122 11.54 -13.27 -6.84
C ILE A 122 11.77 -12.18 -5.80
N HIS A 123 12.35 -11.03 -6.16
CA HIS A 123 12.62 -9.97 -5.19
C HIS A 123 11.48 -8.96 -5.12
N VAL A 124 10.92 -8.76 -3.93
CA VAL A 124 9.98 -7.66 -3.65
C VAL A 124 10.77 -6.36 -3.56
N ILE A 125 10.34 -5.33 -4.29
CA ILE A 125 11.00 -4.03 -4.35
C ILE A 125 10.47 -3.14 -3.22
N PRO A 126 11.36 -2.58 -2.38
CA PRO A 126 10.98 -1.59 -1.38
C PRO A 126 10.47 -0.29 -1.99
N ASP A 127 9.52 0.35 -1.31
CA ASP A 127 9.13 1.73 -1.53
C ASP A 127 9.92 2.63 -0.57
N TYR A 128 11.09 3.09 -1.03
CA TYR A 128 11.99 3.88 -0.19
C TYR A 128 11.42 5.25 0.18
N GLU A 129 10.66 5.88 -0.73
CA GLU A 129 9.99 7.15 -0.47
C GLU A 129 8.95 6.97 0.65
N ALA A 130 8.07 5.98 0.52
CA ALA A 130 7.08 5.70 1.56
C ALA A 130 7.74 5.23 2.88
N THR A 131 8.88 4.54 2.81
CA THR A 131 9.66 4.17 4.01
C THR A 131 10.15 5.41 4.75
N GLN A 132 10.67 6.41 4.04
CA GLN A 132 11.11 7.67 4.63
C GLN A 132 9.92 8.48 5.18
N GLU A 133 8.82 8.57 4.43
CA GLU A 133 7.59 9.22 4.91
C GLU A 133 7.08 8.56 6.21
N MET A 134 7.00 7.23 6.23
CA MET A 134 6.54 6.48 7.41
C MET A 134 7.48 6.67 8.60
N ALA A 135 8.79 6.74 8.37
CA ALA A 135 9.75 6.98 9.44
C ALA A 135 9.60 8.38 10.05
N TYR A 136 9.36 9.39 9.22
CA TYR A 136 9.30 10.79 9.63
C TYR A 136 7.93 11.21 10.19
N TYR A 137 6.84 10.80 9.56
CA TYR A 137 5.47 11.22 9.90
C TYR A 137 4.64 10.12 10.57
N GLY A 138 5.11 8.87 10.55
CA GLY A 138 4.37 7.72 11.07
C GLY A 138 4.19 7.77 12.57
N SER A 139 2.92 7.61 12.99
CA SER A 139 2.52 7.51 14.40
C SER A 139 1.91 6.16 14.73
#